data_AF-A0AAX2LZC3-F1
#
_entry.id   AF-A0AAX2LZC3-F1
#
_cell.length_a   1.000
_cell.length_b   1.000
_cell.length_c   1.000
_cell.angle_alpha   90.00
_cell.angle_beta   90.00
_cell.angle_gamma   90.00
#
_symmetry.space_group_name_H-M   'P 1'
#
loop_
_entity.id
_entity.type
_entity.pdbx_description
1 polymer ?
#
loop_
_entity_poly.entity_id
_entity_poly.type
_entity_poly.pdbx_seq_one_letter_code
_entity_poly.pdbx_strand_id
1 'polypeptide(L)'
;MSSTLAELGLTLMTIAGFSAYMDHVGASYALFKVFEKPLKAVKSPYVLLIVAYFIVQFLVLFIPSHAGLALLLMVTMYPILVRSGVSKLSALSVIAICQYIDHEPGSGNVIMASEKAEVDPAIYFVHYQLPTTLPIIIAVSIAIYLCNKFFDKKDNFVFNAQEIEKELNEGKEKELKKPPRIYAILPIIPLVLILGFSSVLDSILVLMGISSAEEVKAAASTAIKMNVPVAMVISTFVAIIFEMIRYKSIVETLNSMMIFFKGMGHLFVITVSLIVCGQVFASGLLSVGFVDTLIEF
;
A
#
# COMPACT_ATOMS: atom_id res chain seq x y z
N MET A 1 24.65 16.44 -3.43
CA MET A 1 24.48 15.70 -2.15
C MET A 1 23.28 16.16 -1.32
N SER A 2 22.81 17.43 -1.34
CA SER A 2 21.73 17.88 -0.44
C SER A 2 20.29 17.83 -0.98
N SER A 3 20.04 17.93 -2.28
CA SER A 3 18.67 17.99 -2.81
C SER A 3 17.97 16.63 -2.77
N THR A 4 18.66 15.58 -3.19
CA THR A 4 18.11 14.22 -3.33
C THR A 4 17.69 13.60 -1.99
N LEU A 5 18.51 13.73 -0.94
CA LEU A 5 18.16 13.20 0.39
C LEU A 5 17.01 13.99 1.04
N ALA A 6 16.98 15.31 0.84
CA ALA A 6 15.90 16.14 1.34
C ALA A 6 14.58 15.83 0.61
N GLU A 7 14.62 15.62 -0.70
CA GLU A 7 13.46 15.31 -1.52
C GLU A 7 12.94 13.88 -1.29
N LEU A 8 13.82 12.87 -1.30
CA LEU A 8 13.47 11.49 -0.97
C LEU A 8 12.95 11.38 0.47
N GLY A 9 13.68 11.97 1.42
CA GLY A 9 13.32 11.95 2.83
C GLY A 9 11.95 12.57 3.08
N LEU A 10 11.66 13.73 2.50
CA LEU A 10 10.35 14.37 2.58
C LEU A 10 9.27 13.49 1.95
N THR A 11 9.53 12.90 0.78
CA THR A 11 8.59 12.02 0.09
C THR A 11 8.20 10.83 0.96
N LEU A 12 9.20 10.08 1.44
CA LEU A 12 8.99 8.96 2.35
C LEU A 12 8.18 9.39 3.58
N MET A 13 8.57 10.50 4.24
CA MET A 13 7.89 10.99 5.43
C MET A 13 6.41 11.31 5.16
N THR A 14 6.09 12.00 4.06
CA THR A 14 4.71 12.34 3.71
C THR A 14 3.84 11.12 3.39
N ILE A 15 4.41 10.08 2.77
CA ILE A 15 3.73 8.79 2.55
C ILE A 15 3.37 8.16 3.91
N ALA A 16 4.31 8.10 4.84
CA ALA A 16 4.04 7.55 6.18
C ALA A 16 3.04 8.40 6.97
N GLY A 17 3.11 9.72 6.87
CA GLY A 17 2.13 10.63 7.47
C GLY A 17 0.72 10.38 6.95
N PHE A 18 0.58 10.29 5.62
CA PHE A 18 -0.69 9.97 4.97
C PHE A 18 -1.23 8.61 5.42
N SER A 19 -0.39 7.57 5.39
CA SER A 19 -0.79 6.22 5.78
C SER A 19 -1.26 6.17 7.24
N ALA A 20 -0.53 6.81 8.16
CA ALA A 20 -0.90 6.88 9.56
C ALA A 20 -2.25 7.59 9.75
N TYR A 21 -2.52 8.63 8.95
CA TYR A 21 -3.79 9.34 9.00
C TYR A 21 -4.95 8.50 8.44
N MET A 22 -4.76 7.79 7.32
CA MET A 22 -5.76 6.90 6.72
C MET A 22 -6.16 5.77 7.67
N ASP A 23 -5.18 5.18 8.35
CA ASP A 23 -5.41 4.17 9.38
C ASP A 23 -6.15 4.77 10.58
N HIS A 24 -5.80 5.99 11.00
CA HIS A 24 -6.47 6.67 12.11
C HIS A 24 -7.95 6.97 11.83
N VAL A 25 -8.31 7.41 10.63
CA VAL A 25 -9.72 7.70 10.29
C VAL A 25 -10.51 6.44 9.94
N GLY A 26 -9.83 5.30 9.75
CA GLY A 26 -10.42 4.01 9.37
C GLY A 26 -10.76 3.91 7.88
N ALA A 27 -10.13 4.74 7.03
CA ALA A 27 -10.39 4.75 5.59
C ALA A 27 -9.98 3.43 4.93
N SER A 28 -8.86 2.84 5.36
CA SER A 28 -8.39 1.51 4.96
C SER A 28 -9.46 0.42 5.20
N TYR A 29 -10.17 0.50 6.34
CA TYR A 29 -11.29 -0.40 6.65
C TYR A 29 -12.50 -0.17 5.74
N ALA A 30 -12.87 1.09 5.48
CA ALA A 30 -13.96 1.40 4.57
C ALA A 30 -13.68 0.89 3.15
N LEU A 31 -12.43 1.01 2.69
CA LEU A 31 -11.99 0.47 1.40
C LEU A 31 -12.10 -1.06 1.36
N PHE A 32 -11.58 -1.77 2.37
CA PHE A 32 -11.75 -3.24 2.45
C PHE A 32 -13.22 -3.66 2.41
N LYS A 33 -14.11 -2.92 3.08
CA LYS A 33 -15.55 -3.24 3.14
C LYS A 33 -16.24 -3.25 1.77
N VAL A 34 -15.71 -2.54 0.78
CA VAL A 34 -16.19 -2.63 -0.61
C VAL A 34 -16.04 -4.05 -1.16
N PHE A 35 -14.95 -4.74 -0.79
CA PHE A 35 -14.59 -6.07 -1.25
C PHE A 35 -15.11 -7.21 -0.35
N GLU A 36 -15.80 -6.90 0.75
CA GLU A 36 -16.34 -7.92 1.66
C GLU A 36 -17.41 -8.80 0.99
N LYS A 37 -18.29 -8.20 0.17
CA LYS A 37 -19.37 -8.92 -0.51
C LYS A 37 -18.88 -9.95 -1.53
N PRO A 38 -17.97 -9.62 -2.48
CA PRO A 38 -17.45 -10.62 -3.41
C PRO A 38 -16.70 -11.73 -2.69
N LEU A 39 -15.96 -11.40 -1.61
CA LEU A 39 -15.24 -12.41 -0.83
C LEU A 39 -16.18 -13.44 -0.19
N LYS A 40 -17.29 -12.99 0.41
CA LYS A 40 -18.29 -13.88 1.02
C LYS A 40 -19.10 -14.71 0.01
N ALA A 41 -19.08 -14.34 -1.27
CA ALA A 41 -19.80 -15.09 -2.31
C ALA A 41 -19.08 -16.38 -2.74
N VAL A 42 -17.78 -16.48 -2.49
CA VAL A 42 -16.96 -17.64 -2.90
C VAL A 42 -17.09 -18.76 -1.86
N LYS A 43 -17.63 -19.91 -2.29
CA LYS A 43 -17.86 -21.07 -1.40
C LYS A 43 -16.70 -22.05 -1.32
N SER A 44 -15.83 -22.09 -2.31
CA SER A 44 -14.70 -23.04 -2.33
C SER A 44 -13.52 -22.47 -1.52
N PRO A 45 -13.01 -23.16 -0.48
CA PRO A 45 -11.97 -22.61 0.41
C PRO A 45 -10.68 -22.21 -0.32
N TYR A 46 -10.18 -23.06 -1.23
CA TYR A 46 -8.94 -22.76 -1.95
C TYR A 46 -9.12 -21.69 -3.02
N VAL A 47 -10.30 -21.61 -3.66
CA VAL A 47 -10.60 -20.50 -4.59
C VAL A 47 -10.76 -19.20 -3.80
N LEU A 48 -11.35 -19.26 -2.61
CA LEU A 48 -11.48 -18.12 -1.72
C LEU A 48 -10.10 -17.58 -1.31
N LEU A 49 -9.10 -18.44 -1.03
CA LEU A 49 -7.71 -18.02 -0.79
C LEU A 49 -7.12 -17.25 -1.97
N ILE A 50 -7.33 -17.75 -3.20
CA ILE A 50 -6.85 -17.07 -4.41
C ILE A 50 -7.53 -15.71 -4.58
N VAL A 51 -8.85 -15.65 -4.43
CA VAL A 51 -9.62 -14.40 -4.55
C VAL A 51 -9.22 -13.42 -3.45
N ALA A 52 -9.03 -13.89 -2.21
CA ALA A 52 -8.51 -13.09 -1.11
C ALA A 52 -7.15 -12.49 -1.45
N TYR A 53 -6.23 -13.29 -1.98
CA TYR A 53 -4.92 -12.82 -2.40
C TYR A 53 -5.02 -11.73 -3.47
N PHE A 54 -5.83 -11.90 -4.52
CA PHE A 54 -6.04 -10.87 -5.55
C PHE A 54 -6.64 -9.57 -4.98
N ILE A 55 -7.62 -9.67 -4.09
CA ILE A 55 -8.19 -8.51 -3.40
C ILE A 55 -7.12 -7.80 -2.59
N VAL A 56 -6.28 -8.55 -1.88
CA VAL A 56 -5.17 -7.98 -1.12
C VAL A 56 -4.19 -7.26 -2.05
N GLN A 57 -3.75 -7.89 -3.15
CA GLN A 57 -2.84 -7.24 -4.11
C GLN A 57 -3.44 -5.96 -4.72
N PHE A 58 -4.76 -5.89 -4.85
CA PHE A 58 -5.46 -4.68 -5.25
C PHE A 58 -5.47 -3.62 -4.14
N LEU A 59 -5.73 -4.01 -2.89
CA LEU A 59 -5.70 -3.11 -1.73
C LEU A 59 -4.30 -2.52 -1.49
N VAL A 60 -3.25 -3.28 -1.80
CA VAL A 60 -1.86 -2.82 -1.75
C VAL A 60 -1.63 -1.59 -2.60
N LEU A 61 -2.38 -1.36 -3.69
CA LEU A 61 -2.22 -0.15 -4.51
C LEU A 61 -2.58 1.16 -3.79
N PHE A 62 -3.32 1.07 -2.69
CA PHE A 62 -3.94 2.21 -2.02
C PHE A 62 -3.59 2.33 -0.53
N ILE A 63 -2.95 1.31 0.05
CA ILE A 63 -2.67 1.24 1.48
C ILE A 63 -1.16 1.08 1.66
N PRO A 64 -0.40 2.19 1.75
CA PRO A 64 1.05 2.17 1.84
C PRO A 64 1.55 1.86 3.27
N SER A 65 1.07 0.77 3.85
CA SER A 65 1.44 0.30 5.19
C SER A 65 1.31 -1.20 5.35
N HIS A 66 2.48 -1.87 5.43
CA HIS A 66 2.59 -3.32 5.64
C HIS A 66 1.93 -3.77 6.94
N ALA A 67 2.32 -3.14 8.05
CA ALA A 67 1.78 -3.50 9.36
C ALA A 67 0.29 -3.14 9.50
N GLY A 68 -0.12 -1.99 8.96
CA GLY A 68 -1.51 -1.53 9.00
C GLY A 68 -2.43 -2.43 8.18
N LEU A 69 -2.02 -2.79 6.95
CA LEU A 69 -2.76 -3.71 6.10
C LEU A 69 -2.84 -5.11 6.72
N ALA A 70 -1.74 -5.68 7.22
CA ALA A 70 -1.77 -6.99 7.87
C ALA A 70 -2.73 -7.01 9.07
N LEU A 71 -2.70 -5.98 9.91
CA LEU A 71 -3.61 -5.85 11.04
C LEU A 71 -5.08 -5.73 10.60
N LEU A 72 -5.33 -4.91 9.57
CA LEU A 72 -6.64 -4.76 8.96
C LEU A 72 -7.16 -6.11 8.47
N LEU A 73 -6.36 -6.86 7.72
CA LEU A 73 -6.73 -8.16 7.17
C LEU A 73 -6.96 -9.21 8.27
N MET A 74 -6.21 -9.16 9.39
CA MET A 74 -6.45 -10.03 10.54
C MET A 74 -7.82 -9.80 11.20
N VAL A 75 -8.29 -8.56 11.25
CA VAL A 75 -9.60 -8.25 11.84
C VAL A 75 -10.74 -8.44 10.83
N THR A 76 -10.45 -8.30 9.54
CA THR A 76 -11.50 -8.26 8.49
C THR A 76 -11.57 -9.51 7.63
N MET A 77 -10.44 -9.91 7.04
CA MET A 77 -10.36 -11.00 6.07
C MET A 77 -10.19 -12.37 6.76
N TYR A 78 -9.35 -12.44 7.79
CA TYR A 78 -9.10 -13.70 8.52
C TYR A 78 -10.39 -14.35 9.01
N PRO A 79 -11.33 -13.65 9.70
CA PRO A 79 -12.58 -14.26 10.14
C PRO A 79 -13.46 -14.74 8.98
N ILE A 80 -13.37 -14.13 7.80
CA ILE A 80 -14.12 -14.56 6.61
C ILE A 80 -13.52 -15.85 6.05
N LEU A 81 -12.19 -15.93 5.96
CA LEU A 81 -11.48 -17.10 5.44
C LEU A 81 -11.73 -18.33 6.31
N VAL A 82 -11.45 -18.24 7.61
CA VAL A 82 -11.55 -19.41 8.50
C VAL A 82 -12.99 -19.90 8.67
N ARG A 83 -13.99 -18.99 8.68
CA ARG A 83 -15.41 -19.37 8.70
C ARG A 83 -15.88 -20.08 7.42
N SER A 84 -15.19 -19.85 6.32
CA SER A 84 -15.54 -20.42 5.01
C SER A 84 -14.84 -21.75 4.74
N GLY A 85 -14.15 -22.33 5.74
CA GLY A 85 -13.49 -23.63 5.62
C GLY A 85 -12.00 -23.58 5.24
N VAL A 86 -11.38 -22.41 5.27
CA VAL A 86 -9.92 -22.27 5.08
C VAL A 86 -9.21 -22.58 6.40
N SER A 87 -8.11 -23.34 6.36
CA SER A 87 -7.32 -23.63 7.55
C SER A 87 -6.67 -22.35 8.12
N LYS A 88 -6.41 -22.32 9.42
CA LYS A 88 -5.83 -21.15 10.11
C LYS A 88 -4.48 -20.75 9.49
N LEU A 89 -3.62 -21.73 9.23
CA LEU A 89 -2.31 -21.52 8.61
C LEU A 89 -2.43 -21.00 7.17
N SER A 90 -3.37 -21.54 6.40
CA SER A 90 -3.63 -21.08 5.04
C SER A 90 -4.17 -19.65 4.99
N ALA A 91 -5.04 -19.26 5.93
CA ALA A 91 -5.51 -17.88 6.04
C ALA A 91 -4.38 -16.92 6.45
N LEU A 92 -3.54 -17.33 7.42
CA LEU A 92 -2.38 -16.56 7.86
C LEU A 92 -1.34 -16.43 6.76
N SER A 93 -1.14 -17.44 5.90
CA SER A 93 -0.15 -17.37 4.83
C SER A 93 -0.45 -16.24 3.85
N VAL A 94 -1.70 -16.10 3.40
CA VAL A 94 -2.13 -14.99 2.52
C VAL A 94 -2.00 -13.63 3.20
N ILE A 95 -2.30 -13.54 4.50
CA ILE A 95 -2.17 -12.29 5.26
C ILE A 95 -0.69 -11.93 5.46
N ALA A 96 0.16 -12.91 5.73
CA ALA A 96 1.59 -12.71 5.92
C ALA A 96 2.27 -12.20 4.64
N ILE A 97 1.83 -12.68 3.47
CA ILE A 97 2.38 -12.25 2.18
C ILE A 97 1.62 -11.08 1.54
N CYS A 98 0.78 -10.37 2.31
CA CYS A 98 -0.12 -9.35 1.77
C CYS A 98 0.59 -8.27 0.95
N GLN A 99 1.77 -7.83 1.39
CA GLN A 99 2.66 -6.91 0.68
C GLN A 99 4.05 -7.52 0.46
N TYR A 100 4.11 -8.81 0.10
CA TYR A 100 5.37 -9.39 -0.38
C TYR A 100 5.82 -8.73 -1.68
N ILE A 101 4.85 -8.40 -2.54
CA ILE A 101 5.07 -7.59 -3.73
C ILE A 101 4.64 -6.17 -3.34
N ASP A 102 5.62 -5.27 -3.35
CA ASP A 102 5.37 -3.86 -3.13
C ASP A 102 5.24 -3.19 -4.50
N HIS A 103 4.01 -2.81 -4.88
CA HIS A 103 3.69 -2.33 -6.24
C HIS A 103 2.72 -1.16 -6.28
N GLU A 104 2.82 -0.23 -5.37
CA GLU A 104 2.08 1.03 -5.43
C GLU A 104 3.05 2.17 -5.84
N PRO A 105 2.65 3.10 -6.73
CA PRO A 105 3.54 4.20 -7.15
C PRO A 105 3.88 5.18 -6.02
N GLY A 106 3.12 5.14 -4.91
CA GLY A 106 3.39 5.89 -3.70
C GLY A 106 4.21 5.12 -2.65
N SER A 107 4.75 3.93 -2.96
CA SER A 107 5.51 3.13 -2.00
C SER A 107 6.91 3.68 -1.84
N GLY A 108 7.44 3.65 -0.62
CA GLY A 108 8.81 4.09 -0.39
C GLY A 108 9.86 3.32 -1.20
N ASN A 109 9.65 2.03 -1.46
CA ASN A 109 10.56 1.23 -2.26
C ASN A 109 10.49 1.60 -3.74
N VAL A 110 9.29 1.88 -4.24
CA VAL A 110 9.08 2.34 -5.63
C VAL A 110 9.70 3.71 -5.84
N ILE A 111 9.50 4.64 -4.91
CA ILE A 111 10.14 5.96 -4.97
C ILE A 111 11.66 5.82 -5.00
N MET A 112 12.23 5.05 -4.06
CA MET A 112 13.68 4.84 -4.00
C MET A 112 14.22 4.18 -5.28
N ALA A 113 13.53 3.18 -5.82
CA ALA A 113 13.92 2.51 -7.06
C ALA A 113 13.86 3.44 -8.27
N SER A 114 12.78 4.23 -8.39
CA SER A 114 12.59 5.19 -9.48
C SER A 114 13.64 6.31 -9.46
N GLU A 115 14.00 6.80 -8.27
CA GLU A 115 15.06 7.78 -8.09
C GLU A 115 16.42 7.23 -8.52
N LYS A 116 16.73 5.98 -8.16
CA LYS A 116 17.96 5.31 -8.59
C LYS A 116 18.00 5.03 -10.09
N ALA A 117 16.83 4.79 -10.69
CA ALA A 117 16.71 4.62 -12.13
C ALA A 117 16.67 5.96 -12.90
N GLU A 118 16.60 7.09 -12.20
CA GLU A 118 16.41 8.43 -12.77
C GLU A 118 15.14 8.53 -13.66
N VAL A 119 14.09 7.80 -13.28
CA VAL A 119 12.79 7.78 -13.97
C VAL A 119 11.71 8.31 -13.03
N ASP A 120 10.72 9.01 -13.59
CA ASP A 120 9.54 9.46 -12.84
C ASP A 120 8.82 8.26 -12.17
N PRO A 121 8.39 8.37 -10.89
CA PRO A 121 7.76 7.25 -10.18
C PRO A 121 6.53 6.66 -10.88
N ALA A 122 5.71 7.48 -11.53
CA ALA A 122 4.53 6.99 -12.25
C ALA A 122 4.93 6.22 -13.52
N ILE A 123 5.95 6.71 -14.24
CA ILE A 123 6.50 6.04 -15.42
C ILE A 123 7.14 4.71 -15.02
N TYR A 124 7.96 4.73 -13.96
CA TYR A 124 8.60 3.54 -13.40
C TYR A 124 7.55 2.47 -13.06
N PHE A 125 6.52 2.88 -12.31
CA PHE A 125 5.44 2.00 -11.91
C PHE A 125 4.74 1.35 -13.11
N VAL A 126 4.32 2.13 -14.12
CA VAL A 126 3.51 1.57 -15.21
C VAL A 126 4.32 0.82 -16.27
N HIS A 127 5.51 1.30 -16.63
CA HIS A 127 6.26 0.71 -17.73
C HIS A 127 7.22 -0.40 -17.30
N TYR A 128 7.71 -0.37 -16.06
CA TYR A 128 8.71 -1.33 -15.58
C TYR A 128 8.14 -2.26 -14.52
N GLN A 129 7.40 -1.71 -13.57
CA GLN A 129 6.92 -2.49 -12.43
C GLN A 129 5.67 -3.30 -12.75
N LEU A 130 4.60 -2.68 -13.26
CA LEU A 130 3.34 -3.38 -13.58
C LEU A 130 3.52 -4.59 -14.51
N PRO A 131 4.27 -4.52 -15.62
CA PRO A 131 4.46 -5.67 -16.51
C PRO A 131 5.19 -6.83 -15.84
N THR A 132 6.03 -6.53 -14.84
CA THR A 132 6.78 -7.54 -14.07
C THR A 132 5.93 -8.11 -12.93
N THR A 133 5.17 -7.26 -12.23
CA THR A 133 4.35 -7.63 -11.09
C THR A 133 3.19 -8.54 -11.48
N LEU A 134 2.53 -8.32 -12.62
CA LEU A 134 1.36 -9.11 -13.03
C LEU A 134 1.67 -10.62 -13.18
N PRO A 135 2.74 -11.04 -13.89
CA PRO A 135 3.17 -12.44 -13.90
C PRO A 135 3.51 -13.00 -12.52
N ILE A 136 4.14 -12.20 -11.65
CA ILE A 136 4.51 -12.63 -10.30
C ILE A 136 3.26 -12.89 -9.45
N ILE A 137 2.26 -12.01 -9.50
CA ILE A 137 0.98 -12.21 -8.80
C ILE A 137 0.34 -13.53 -9.25
N ILE A 138 0.34 -13.83 -10.55
CA ILE A 138 -0.21 -15.08 -11.08
C ILE A 138 0.59 -16.28 -10.55
N ALA A 139 1.92 -16.24 -10.64
CA ALA A 139 2.78 -17.32 -10.15
C ALA A 139 2.60 -17.58 -8.64
N VAL A 140 2.56 -16.52 -7.83
CA VAL A 140 2.34 -16.60 -6.37
C VAL A 140 0.94 -17.13 -6.08
N SER A 141 -0.08 -16.74 -6.84
CA SER A 141 -1.44 -17.28 -6.66
C SER A 141 -1.52 -18.79 -6.89
N ILE A 142 -0.80 -19.30 -7.90
CA ILE A 142 -0.69 -20.74 -8.17
C ILE A 142 0.07 -21.44 -7.03
N ALA A 143 1.16 -20.83 -6.57
CA ALA A 143 1.93 -21.35 -5.44
C ALA A 143 1.09 -21.40 -4.15
N ILE A 144 0.32 -20.36 -3.84
CA ILE A 144 -0.63 -20.34 -2.71
C ILE A 144 -1.58 -21.53 -2.82
N TYR A 145 -2.20 -21.74 -3.98
CA TYR A 145 -3.15 -22.83 -4.17
C TYR A 145 -2.50 -24.21 -3.94
N LEU A 146 -1.36 -24.47 -4.57
CA LEU A 146 -0.69 -25.77 -4.52
C LEU A 146 -0.11 -26.05 -3.13
N CYS A 147 0.61 -25.09 -2.55
CA CYS A 147 1.24 -25.23 -1.24
C CYS A 147 0.19 -25.43 -0.14
N ASN A 148 -0.80 -24.55 -0.04
CA ASN A 148 -1.81 -24.67 1.01
C ASN A 148 -2.61 -25.97 0.87
N LYS A 149 -2.98 -26.39 -0.35
CA LYS A 149 -3.65 -27.67 -0.59
C LYS A 149 -2.78 -28.88 -0.21
N PHE A 150 -1.48 -28.82 -0.46
CA PHE A 150 -0.55 -29.87 -0.10
C PHE A 150 -0.39 -29.97 1.43
N PHE A 151 -0.17 -28.85 2.12
CA PHE A 151 0.02 -28.82 3.56
C PHE A 151 -1.27 -29.16 4.32
N ASP A 152 -2.42 -28.63 3.90
CA ASP A 152 -3.70 -29.00 4.51
C ASP A 152 -3.99 -30.51 4.36
N LYS A 153 -3.59 -31.13 3.23
CA LYS A 153 -3.68 -32.59 3.06
C LYS A 153 -2.70 -33.34 3.95
N LYS A 154 -1.46 -32.85 4.07
CA LYS A 154 -0.42 -33.45 4.92
C LYS A 154 -0.81 -33.44 6.39
N ASP A 155 -1.45 -32.35 6.83
CA ASP A 155 -1.87 -32.14 8.20
C ASP A 155 -3.25 -32.76 8.51
N ASN A 156 -3.87 -33.44 7.52
CA ASN A 156 -5.22 -34.01 7.61
C ASN A 156 -6.25 -33.01 8.13
N PHE A 157 -6.22 -31.78 7.61
CA PHE A 157 -7.09 -30.70 8.05
C PHE A 157 -8.57 -31.07 7.89
N VAL A 158 -9.33 -30.99 8.99
CA VAL A 158 -10.78 -31.14 9.01
C VAL A 158 -11.40 -29.85 9.52
N PHE A 159 -12.33 -29.30 8.76
CA PHE A 159 -13.00 -28.07 9.13
C PHE A 159 -14.00 -28.30 10.28
N ASN A 160 -13.82 -27.57 11.38
CA ASN A 160 -14.73 -27.56 12.52
C ASN A 160 -15.28 -26.15 12.78
N ALA A 161 -16.53 -25.91 12.37
CA ALA A 161 -17.15 -24.59 12.51
C ALA A 161 -17.34 -24.14 13.97
N GLN A 162 -17.64 -25.06 14.89
CA GLN A 162 -17.90 -24.73 16.30
C GLN A 162 -16.64 -24.25 17.02
N GLU A 163 -15.51 -24.90 16.74
CA GLU A 163 -14.21 -24.51 17.29
C GLU A 163 -13.80 -23.12 16.80
N ILE A 164 -13.96 -22.86 15.50
CA ILE A 164 -13.66 -21.55 14.89
C ILE A 164 -14.54 -20.44 15.47
N GLU A 165 -15.84 -20.69 15.67
CA GLU A 165 -16.73 -19.70 16.28
C GLU A 165 -16.35 -19.39 17.73
N LYS A 166 -15.94 -20.41 18.50
CA LYS A 166 -15.47 -20.22 19.87
C LYS A 166 -14.21 -19.35 19.91
N GLU A 167 -13.19 -19.69 19.12
CA GLU A 167 -11.91 -18.96 19.07
C GLU A 167 -12.09 -17.49 18.62
N LEU A 168 -12.92 -17.24 17.60
CA LEU A 168 -13.19 -15.88 17.11
C LEU A 168 -13.95 -15.02 18.13
N ASN A 169 -14.71 -15.64 19.04
CA ASN A 169 -15.43 -14.93 20.09
C ASN A 169 -14.55 -14.61 21.30
N GLU A 170 -13.54 -15.45 21.58
CA GLU A 170 -12.55 -15.24 22.65
C GLU A 170 -11.51 -14.16 22.27
N GLY A 171 -11.16 -14.02 20.98
CA GLY A 171 -10.14 -13.08 20.50
C GLY A 171 -10.58 -11.64 20.15
N LYS A 172 -11.65 -11.10 20.75
CA LYS A 172 -12.26 -9.78 20.40
C LYS A 172 -11.44 -8.52 20.76
N GLU A 173 -10.11 -8.58 20.79
CA GLU A 173 -9.28 -7.51 21.37
C GLU A 173 -9.02 -6.29 20.46
N LYS A 174 -9.40 -6.29 19.18
CA LYS A 174 -9.15 -5.15 18.29
C LYS A 174 -10.38 -4.70 17.52
N GLU A 175 -11.09 -3.72 18.07
CA GLU A 175 -12.11 -3.00 17.32
C GLU A 175 -11.45 -1.98 16.36
N LEU A 176 -11.62 -2.21 15.06
CA LEU A 176 -11.31 -1.20 14.05
C LEU A 176 -12.40 -0.11 14.07
N LYS A 177 -12.00 1.14 13.84
CA LYS A 177 -12.95 2.22 13.58
C LYS A 177 -13.78 1.89 12.34
N LYS A 178 -15.09 2.09 12.44
CA LYS A 178 -16.07 1.82 11.38
C LYS A 178 -16.60 3.14 10.82
N PRO A 179 -15.84 3.86 9.99
CA PRO A 179 -16.34 5.08 9.37
C PRO A 179 -17.40 4.77 8.30
N PRO A 180 -18.13 5.80 7.83
CA PRO A 180 -19.05 5.66 6.71
C PRO A 180 -18.36 5.12 5.45
N ARG A 181 -19.09 4.40 4.59
CA ARG A 181 -18.54 3.78 3.37
C ARG A 181 -17.87 4.77 2.41
N ILE A 182 -18.26 6.04 2.42
CA ILE A 182 -17.67 7.08 1.57
C ILE A 182 -16.16 7.28 1.85
N TYR A 183 -15.68 6.91 3.05
CA TYR A 183 -14.26 7.01 3.39
C TYR A 183 -13.38 6.07 2.56
N ALA A 184 -13.97 5.08 1.88
CA ALA A 184 -13.26 4.21 0.94
C ALA A 184 -12.58 4.98 -0.21
N ILE A 185 -13.03 6.20 -0.52
CA ILE A 185 -12.40 7.02 -1.56
C ILE A 185 -11.08 7.64 -1.12
N LEU A 186 -10.91 7.91 0.19
CA LEU A 186 -9.77 8.69 0.70
C LEU A 186 -8.40 8.04 0.41
N PRO A 187 -8.22 6.71 0.56
CA PRO A 187 -6.95 6.05 0.22
C PRO A 187 -6.67 6.04 -1.28
N ILE A 188 -7.67 6.27 -2.13
CA ILE A 188 -7.58 6.23 -3.58
C ILE A 188 -7.09 7.57 -4.15
N ILE A 189 -7.37 8.68 -3.45
CA ILE A 189 -7.08 10.04 -3.94
C ILE A 189 -5.62 10.24 -4.34
N PRO A 190 -4.60 9.87 -3.53
CA PRO A 190 -3.22 10.13 -3.91
C PRO A 190 -2.84 9.44 -5.20
N LEU A 191 -3.28 8.18 -5.39
CA LEU A 191 -3.00 7.43 -6.61
C LEU A 191 -3.63 8.11 -7.83
N VAL A 192 -4.88 8.55 -7.71
CA VAL A 192 -5.59 9.25 -8.79
C VAL A 192 -4.90 10.57 -9.12
N LEU A 193 -4.40 11.30 -8.13
CA LEU A 193 -3.65 12.54 -8.36
C LEU A 193 -2.28 12.27 -9.01
N ILE A 194 -1.54 11.26 -8.54
CA ILE A 194 -0.21 10.93 -9.08
C ILE A 194 -0.33 10.45 -10.52
N LEU A 195 -1.20 9.47 -10.78
CA LEU A 195 -1.37 8.94 -12.12
C LEU A 195 -2.07 9.97 -13.01
N GLY A 196 -3.14 10.60 -12.52
CA GLY A 196 -4.00 11.49 -13.29
C GLY A 196 -3.33 12.76 -13.81
N PHE A 197 -2.29 13.24 -13.13
CA PHE A 197 -1.47 14.37 -13.56
C PHE A 197 -0.11 13.94 -14.14
N SER A 198 0.09 12.65 -14.41
CA SER A 198 1.29 12.13 -15.08
C SER A 198 1.05 11.89 -16.57
N SER A 199 2.11 11.95 -17.37
CA SER A 199 2.13 11.58 -18.80
C SER A 199 1.77 10.10 -19.07
N VAL A 200 1.59 9.32 -18.00
CA VAL A 200 1.21 7.91 -18.07
C VAL A 200 -0.30 7.76 -18.22
N LEU A 201 -1.11 8.61 -17.58
CA LEU A 201 -2.56 8.60 -17.80
C LEU A 201 -2.87 8.92 -19.27
N ASP A 202 -2.16 9.90 -19.82
CA ASP A 202 -2.23 10.28 -21.22
C ASP A 202 -1.98 9.09 -22.15
N SER A 203 -0.95 8.30 -21.84
CA SER A 203 -0.60 7.10 -22.60
C SER A 203 -1.62 5.97 -22.44
N ILE A 204 -2.16 5.76 -21.23
CA ILE A 204 -3.18 4.75 -20.94
C ILE A 204 -4.53 5.12 -21.59
N LEU A 205 -4.95 6.38 -21.55
CA LEU A 205 -6.21 6.86 -22.14
C LEU A 205 -6.22 6.73 -23.67
N VAL A 206 -5.07 7.00 -24.30
CA VAL A 206 -4.87 6.77 -25.74
C VAL A 206 -4.85 5.27 -26.05
N LEU A 207 -4.17 4.45 -25.24
CA LEU A 207 -4.12 2.99 -25.42
C LEU A 207 -5.49 2.31 -25.23
N MET A 208 -6.31 2.81 -24.30
CA MET A 208 -7.67 2.32 -24.04
C MET A 208 -8.73 2.89 -25.00
N GLY A 209 -8.35 3.78 -25.93
CA GLY A 209 -9.24 4.33 -26.95
C GLY A 209 -10.32 5.29 -26.42
N ILE A 210 -10.14 5.82 -25.21
CA ILE A 210 -11.13 6.69 -24.53
C ILE A 210 -10.90 8.17 -24.92
N SER A 211 -9.69 8.55 -25.33
CA SER A 211 -9.36 9.93 -25.74
C SER A 211 -8.33 9.95 -26.88
N SER A 212 -8.45 10.92 -27.80
CA SER A 212 -7.55 11.05 -28.95
C SER A 212 -6.19 11.63 -28.52
N ALA A 213 -5.09 11.19 -29.17
CA ALA A 213 -3.72 11.61 -28.86
C ALA A 213 -3.52 13.14 -28.92
N GLU A 214 -4.35 13.87 -29.66
CA GLU A 214 -4.29 15.34 -29.77
C GLU A 214 -5.00 16.07 -28.60
N GLU A 215 -6.12 15.55 -28.09
CA GLU A 215 -6.87 16.12 -26.95
C GLU A 215 -6.09 15.97 -25.64
N VAL A 216 -5.45 14.81 -25.50
CA VAL A 216 -4.61 14.46 -24.35
C VAL A 216 -3.34 15.32 -24.32
N LYS A 217 -2.72 15.57 -25.48
CA LYS A 217 -1.52 16.43 -25.59
C LYS A 217 -1.79 17.89 -25.25
N ALA A 218 -3.01 18.38 -25.50
CA ALA A 218 -3.45 19.72 -25.09
C ALA A 218 -3.64 19.82 -23.57
N ALA A 219 -4.25 18.81 -22.93
CA ALA A 219 -4.37 18.73 -21.47
C ALA A 219 -2.98 18.59 -20.79
N ALA A 220 -2.10 17.75 -21.35
CA ALA A 220 -0.74 17.51 -20.88
C ALA A 220 0.15 18.76 -20.92
N SER A 221 -0.07 19.66 -21.90
CA SER A 221 0.68 20.92 -22.00
C SER A 221 0.44 21.89 -20.85
N THR A 222 -0.60 21.65 -20.05
CA THR A 222 -0.96 22.41 -18.84
C THR A 222 -0.78 21.58 -17.55
N ALA A 223 -0.33 20.32 -17.67
CA ALA A 223 -0.26 19.40 -16.55
C ALA A 223 0.90 19.76 -15.61
N ILE A 224 0.53 20.23 -14.42
CA ILE A 224 1.44 20.35 -13.29
C ILE A 224 1.92 18.95 -12.96
N LYS A 225 3.23 18.67 -13.13
CA LYS A 225 3.84 17.42 -12.66
C LYS A 225 3.57 17.29 -11.16
N MET A 226 2.68 16.38 -10.79
CA MET A 226 2.29 16.19 -9.39
C MET A 226 3.37 15.38 -8.68
N ASN A 227 4.14 16.02 -7.81
CA ASN A 227 5.09 15.30 -6.97
C ASN A 227 4.32 14.52 -5.89
N VAL A 228 4.80 13.32 -5.57
CA VAL A 228 4.18 12.40 -4.59
C VAL A 228 3.91 13.06 -3.23
N PRO A 229 4.82 13.87 -2.64
CA PRO A 229 4.53 14.57 -1.38
C PRO A 229 3.30 15.48 -1.47
N VAL A 230 3.14 16.18 -2.60
CA VAL A 230 2.02 17.11 -2.81
C VAL A 230 0.70 16.34 -2.86
N ALA A 231 0.67 15.22 -3.58
CA ALA A 231 -0.51 14.35 -3.65
C ALA A 231 -0.89 13.79 -2.27
N MET A 232 0.09 13.35 -1.46
CA MET A 232 -0.15 12.83 -0.11
C MET A 232 -0.69 13.91 0.84
N VAL A 233 -0.13 15.13 0.77
CA VAL A 233 -0.58 16.26 1.58
C VAL A 233 -1.99 16.70 1.20
N ILE A 234 -2.29 16.88 -0.10
CA ILE A 234 -3.64 17.23 -0.58
C ILE A 234 -4.65 16.18 -0.13
N SER A 235 -4.32 14.89 -0.29
CA SER A 235 -5.22 13.79 0.10
C SER A 235 -5.48 13.77 1.61
N THR A 236 -4.47 14.08 2.43
CA THR A 236 -4.63 14.24 3.88
C THR A 236 -5.56 15.42 4.21
N PHE A 237 -5.42 16.56 3.53
CA PHE A 237 -6.33 17.70 3.72
C PHE A 237 -7.78 17.36 3.34
N VAL A 238 -8.00 16.63 2.25
CA VAL A 238 -9.35 16.17 1.88
C VAL A 238 -9.93 15.26 2.98
N ALA A 239 -9.13 14.37 3.56
CA ALA A 239 -9.57 13.53 4.67
C ALA A 239 -9.89 14.33 5.94
N ILE A 240 -9.11 15.38 6.25
CA ILE A 240 -9.39 16.33 7.34
C ILE A 240 -10.74 17.03 7.10
N ILE A 241 -11.05 17.43 5.86
CA ILE A 241 -12.36 18.04 5.54
C ILE A 241 -13.50 17.06 5.81
N PHE A 242 -13.33 15.77 5.46
CA PHE A 242 -14.33 14.73 5.75
C PHE A 242 -14.57 14.58 7.26
N GLU A 243 -13.50 14.53 8.05
CA GLU A 243 -13.60 14.47 9.52
C GLU A 243 -14.23 15.74 10.10
N MET A 244 -13.93 16.93 9.55
CA MET A 244 -14.51 18.19 9.99
C MET A 244 -16.03 18.22 9.76
N ILE A 245 -16.50 17.74 8.61
CA ILE A 245 -17.93 17.62 8.30
C ILE A 245 -18.60 16.60 9.23
N ARG A 246 -17.93 15.48 9.51
CA ARG A 246 -18.46 14.39 10.33
C ARG A 246 -18.59 14.75 11.81
N TYR A 247 -17.52 15.29 12.41
CA TYR A 247 -17.46 15.60 13.83
C TYR A 247 -18.02 16.99 14.16
N LYS A 248 -18.23 17.85 13.15
CA LYS A 248 -18.70 19.24 13.31
C LYS A 248 -17.86 20.07 14.28
N SER A 249 -16.61 19.65 14.51
CA SER A 249 -15.67 20.29 15.43
C SER A 249 -14.35 20.55 14.72
N ILE A 250 -14.03 21.83 14.52
CA ILE A 250 -12.81 22.26 13.82
C ILE A 250 -11.58 21.97 14.70
N VAL A 251 -11.67 22.23 16.00
CA VAL A 251 -10.53 22.11 16.92
C VAL A 251 -10.09 20.65 17.09
N GLU A 252 -11.03 19.74 17.31
CA GLU A 252 -10.72 18.31 17.44
C GLU A 252 -10.17 17.72 16.14
N THR A 253 -10.72 18.15 15.01
CA THR A 253 -10.26 17.69 13.70
C THR A 253 -8.85 18.22 13.38
N LEU A 254 -8.55 19.49 13.68
CA LEU A 254 -7.20 20.01 13.50
C LEU A 254 -6.18 19.35 14.44
N ASN A 255 -6.59 18.96 15.66
CA ASN A 255 -5.72 18.16 16.53
C ASN A 255 -5.38 16.79 15.92
N SER A 256 -6.26 16.22 15.09
CA SER A 256 -5.96 14.97 14.37
C SER A 256 -4.82 15.11 13.35
N MET A 257 -4.54 16.34 12.86
CA MET A 257 -3.40 16.62 11.97
C MET A 257 -2.06 16.24 12.61
N MET A 258 -1.97 16.26 13.94
CA MET A 258 -0.78 15.78 14.66
C MET A 258 -0.45 14.32 14.35
N ILE A 259 -1.41 13.51 13.92
CA ILE A 259 -1.20 12.11 13.57
C ILE A 259 -0.41 11.99 12.27
N PHE A 260 -0.72 12.85 11.29
CA PHE A 260 0.07 12.96 10.06
C PHE A 260 1.53 13.30 10.39
N PHE A 261 1.75 14.36 11.19
CA PHE A 261 3.11 14.76 11.59
C PHE A 261 3.83 13.72 12.46
N LYS A 262 3.12 13.00 13.33
CA LYS A 262 3.68 11.88 14.10
C LYS A 262 4.12 10.74 13.18
N GLY A 263 3.33 10.41 12.16
CA GLY A 263 3.70 9.43 11.12
C GLY A 263 4.97 9.85 10.37
N MET A 264 5.04 11.12 9.94
CA MET A 264 6.25 11.69 9.32
C MET A 264 7.47 11.59 10.25
N GLY A 265 7.33 11.98 11.51
CA GLY A 265 8.41 11.98 12.50
C GLY A 265 8.92 10.57 12.82
N HIS A 266 8.02 9.58 12.90
CA HIS A 266 8.40 8.18 13.12
C HIS A 266 9.27 7.65 11.97
N LEU A 267 8.88 7.91 10.72
CA LEU A 267 9.66 7.47 9.56
C LEU A 267 10.99 8.21 9.41
N PHE A 268 11.03 9.49 9.80
CA PHE A 268 12.29 10.25 9.84
C PHE A 268 13.33 9.59 10.75
N VAL A 269 12.91 9.14 11.93
CA VAL A 269 13.78 8.46 12.91
C VAL A 269 14.24 7.11 12.39
N ILE A 270 13.35 6.30 11.81
CA ILE A 270 13.68 4.93 11.43
C ILE A 270 14.40 4.86 10.09
N THR A 271 13.86 5.49 9.04
CA THR A 271 14.32 5.28 7.67
C THR A 271 15.27 6.38 7.23
N VAL A 272 14.86 7.64 7.33
CA VAL A 272 15.66 8.77 6.81
C VAL A 272 16.98 8.90 7.57
N SER A 273 16.98 8.73 8.89
CA SER A 273 18.20 8.77 9.70
C SER A 273 19.19 7.66 9.31
N LEU A 274 18.70 6.45 8.96
CA LEU A 274 19.57 5.38 8.45
C LEU A 274 20.16 5.71 7.07
N ILE A 275 19.38 6.32 6.18
CA ILE A 275 19.88 6.75 4.86
C ILE A 275 21.00 7.78 5.03
N VAL A 276 20.80 8.77 5.91
CA VAL A 276 21.82 9.79 6.25
C VAL A 276 23.09 9.11 6.77
N CYS A 277 22.96 8.20 7.74
CA CYS A 277 24.11 7.47 8.29
C CYS A 277 24.86 6.67 7.22
N GLY A 278 24.13 5.96 6.35
CA GLY A 278 24.73 5.20 5.24
C GLY A 278 25.48 6.09 4.25
N GLN A 279 24.93 7.26 3.91
CA GLN A 279 25.59 8.23 3.03
C GLN A 279 26.84 8.86 3.65
N VAL A 280 26.79 9.21 4.94
CA VAL A 280 27.96 9.74 5.66
C VAL A 280 29.05 8.69 5.74
N PHE A 281 28.70 7.44 6.03
CA PHE A 281 29.64 6.31 6.04
C PHE A 281 30.28 6.09 4.66
N ALA A 282 29.47 6.02 3.60
CA ALA A 282 29.97 5.85 2.23
C ALA A 282 30.88 7.01 1.79
N SER A 283 30.50 8.25 2.12
CA SER A 283 31.32 9.43 1.84
C SER A 283 32.63 9.43 2.62
N GLY A 284 32.62 8.93 3.86
CA GLY A 284 33.82 8.72 4.66
C GLY A 284 34.78 7.70 4.02
N LEU A 285 34.27 6.56 3.56
CA LEU A 285 35.07 5.55 2.87
C LEU A 285 35.71 6.09 1.58
N LEU A 286 34.94 6.85 0.78
CA LEU A 286 35.45 7.51 -0.41
C LEU A 286 36.55 8.54 -0.06
N SER A 287 36.34 9.34 0.98
CA SER A 287 37.28 10.39 1.39
C SER A 287 38.62 9.84 1.92
N VAL A 288 38.62 8.62 2.48
CA VAL A 288 39.82 7.93 2.97
C VAL A 288 40.55 7.18 1.84
N GLY A 289 40.05 7.22 0.59
CA GLY A 289 40.65 6.52 -0.55
C GLY A 289 40.49 5.01 -0.49
N PHE A 290 39.53 4.50 0.30
CA PHE A 290 39.32 3.06 0.47
C PHE A 290 38.89 2.38 -0.83
N VAL A 291 38.05 3.04 -1.62
CA VAL A 291 37.59 2.53 -2.93
C VAL A 291 38.75 2.54 -3.93
N ASP A 292 39.56 3.59 -3.95
CA ASP A 292 40.74 3.68 -4.84
C ASP A 292 41.75 2.57 -4.52
N THR A 293 42.01 2.34 -3.22
CA THR A 293 42.89 1.24 -2.75
C THR A 293 42.37 -0.15 -3.16
N LEU A 294 41.06 -0.35 -3.22
CA LEU A 294 40.44 -1.62 -3.64
C LEU A 294 40.46 -1.82 -5.16
N ILE A 295 40.44 -0.74 -5.95
CA ILE A 295 40.47 -0.81 -7.42
C ILE A 295 41.91 -0.99 -7.93
N GLU A 296 42.90 -0.48 -7.21
CA GLU A 296 44.32 -0.59 -7.57
C GLU A 296 44.99 -1.92 -7.15
N PHE A 297 44.26 -2.80 -6.45
CA PHE A 297 44.73 -4.14 -6.03
C PHE A 297 44.26 -5.24 -6.99
#